data_AF-A0A067EAQ6-F1
#
_entry.id   AF-A0A067EAQ6-F1
#
_cell.length_a   1.000
_cell.length_b   1.000
_cell.length_c   1.000
_cell.angle_alpha   90.00
_cell.angle_beta   90.00
_cell.angle_gamma   90.00
#
_symmetry.space_group_name_H-M   'P 1'
#
loop_
_entity.id
_entity.type
_entity.pdbx_description
1 polymer ?
#
loop_
_entity_poly.entity_id
_entity_poly.type
_entity_poly.pdbx_seq_one_letter_code
_entity_poly.pdbx_strand_id
1 'polypeptide(L)'
;MYWLATRNAVVSFPKLRSLSSVFLRSPLRNYSPFRPSTLLLTRRFGQAYCFKDRRSLRGITKSSKKVKGSNDNILSDKDLSHIMWWQERLQMCRKPSTLHLVNRLKYSNLLGLDVNLKNGSLKEGTLNWEMLQFKSKFPREVLLCRVGDFYEAIGIDACILVEYAGLNPFGGLRPESIPKAGCPVVNLRQTLDDLTRNGYSVCIVEEVQGPTQARSRKSRFISGHAHPGSPYVFGLVGIDHDLDFPEPMPVIGVSRSAKGYCIISILETMKTYSLEDGLTEDALVTKLRTSRYHHLFLHTSLRQNTSGTSRWGEYGEGGLLWGECIARHFEWFEGDPVIELLLKVKELYGLENEVTFRNVTVSYENRPRPLHLGTATQIGAIPTEGIPCLLKVLLPSNCSGLPILYVRDLLLNPPAYEIASTIQAICKLMSKVTCSIPEFTC
;
A
#
# COMPACT_ATOMS: atom_id res chain seq x y z
N MET A 1 -26.81 33.16 -67.77
CA MET A 1 -27.45 33.44 -66.47
C MET A 1 -26.96 32.39 -65.47
N TYR A 2 -25.93 32.72 -64.69
CA TYR A 2 -25.50 31.93 -63.54
C TYR A 2 -25.08 32.93 -62.46
N TRP A 3 -25.81 32.90 -61.34
CA TRP A 3 -25.69 33.84 -60.23
C TRP A 3 -24.51 33.46 -59.34
N LEU A 4 -23.55 34.38 -59.20
CA LEU A 4 -22.46 34.37 -58.23
C LEU A 4 -22.93 35.09 -56.97
N ALA A 5 -22.94 34.39 -55.83
CA ALA A 5 -23.27 34.97 -54.53
C ALA A 5 -22.08 35.75 -53.95
N THR A 6 -22.40 36.92 -53.45
CA THR A 6 -21.53 38.01 -53.00
C THR A 6 -20.94 37.81 -51.61
N ARG A 7 -19.69 38.27 -51.46
CA ARG A 7 -19.01 38.53 -50.17
C ARG A 7 -19.77 39.58 -49.37
N ASN A 8 -19.78 39.45 -48.04
CA ASN A 8 -19.88 40.59 -47.14
C ASN A 8 -18.94 40.41 -45.95
N ALA A 9 -17.99 41.34 -45.84
CA ALA A 9 -17.22 41.62 -44.63
C ALA A 9 -17.96 42.71 -43.85
N VAL A 10 -18.03 42.58 -42.53
CA VAL A 10 -18.43 43.68 -41.64
C VAL A 10 -17.40 43.78 -40.52
N VAL A 11 -16.85 44.98 -40.42
CA VAL A 11 -15.93 45.45 -39.38
C VAL A 11 -16.76 46.16 -38.30
N SER A 12 -16.46 45.94 -37.02
CA SER A 12 -16.73 46.93 -35.97
C SER A 12 -15.82 46.73 -34.73
N PHE A 13 -15.03 47.77 -34.43
CA PHE A 13 -14.29 48.01 -33.18
C PHE A 13 -15.01 49.16 -32.41
N PRO A 14 -14.54 49.61 -31.22
CA PRO A 14 -14.89 49.15 -29.86
C PRO A 14 -15.64 50.24 -29.06
N LYS A 15 -16.19 49.93 -27.86
CA LYS A 15 -16.22 50.87 -26.70
C LYS A 15 -16.75 50.24 -25.39
N LEU A 16 -16.30 50.89 -24.30
CA LEU A 16 -16.20 50.45 -22.90
C LEU A 16 -17.51 50.37 -22.08
N ARG A 17 -17.41 49.59 -20.99
CA ARG A 17 -17.80 49.83 -19.56
C ARG A 17 -18.64 48.65 -19.01
N SER A 18 -18.59 48.21 -17.76
CA SER A 18 -17.66 48.27 -16.61
C SER A 18 -18.22 47.28 -15.56
N LEU A 19 -17.35 46.55 -14.87
CA LEU A 19 -17.47 45.99 -13.50
C LEU A 19 -18.86 45.54 -13.00
N SER A 20 -19.05 44.22 -12.84
CA SER A 20 -19.47 43.58 -11.57
C SER A 20 -19.81 42.09 -11.76
N SER A 21 -19.44 41.29 -10.74
CA SER A 21 -19.84 39.89 -10.48
C SER A 21 -19.18 38.76 -11.29
N VAL A 22 -18.03 38.28 -10.79
CA VAL A 22 -17.59 36.88 -10.99
C VAL A 22 -17.46 36.26 -9.61
N PHE A 23 -18.60 35.80 -9.07
CA PHE A 23 -18.64 34.78 -8.03
C PHE A 23 -19.24 33.53 -8.66
N LEU A 24 -18.42 32.74 -9.34
CA LEU A 24 -18.73 31.35 -9.63
C LEU A 24 -17.57 30.52 -9.09
N ARG A 25 -17.79 30.05 -7.85
CA ARG A 25 -16.95 29.07 -7.16
C ARG A 25 -16.85 27.80 -8.01
N SER A 26 -15.62 27.36 -8.23
CA SER A 26 -15.27 25.99 -8.61
C SER A 26 -15.74 25.01 -7.53
N PRO A 27 -16.01 23.73 -7.86
CA PRO A 27 -16.44 22.75 -6.88
C PRO A 27 -15.27 22.41 -5.95
N LEU A 28 -15.39 22.87 -4.70
CA LEU A 28 -14.57 22.40 -3.59
C LEU A 28 -14.74 20.88 -3.45
N ARG A 29 -13.65 20.13 -3.64
CA ARG A 29 -13.50 18.80 -3.03
C ARG A 29 -13.42 19.02 -1.51
N ASN A 30 -14.59 19.04 -0.86
CA ASN A 30 -14.69 19.09 0.59
C ASN A 30 -14.17 17.77 1.19
N TYR A 31 -12.91 17.75 1.60
CA TYR A 31 -12.53 16.99 2.79
C TYR A 31 -12.85 17.88 3.99
N SER A 32 -14.00 17.64 4.61
CA SER A 32 -14.30 18.12 5.95
C SER A 32 -13.58 17.22 6.95
N PRO A 33 -12.62 17.70 7.75
CA PRO A 33 -12.29 17.05 9.01
C PRO A 33 -13.40 17.42 9.99
N PHE A 34 -14.42 16.57 10.11
CA PHE A 34 -15.38 16.71 11.19
C PHE A 34 -14.65 16.49 12.52
N ARG A 35 -14.50 17.58 13.28
CA ARG A 35 -14.18 17.55 14.70
C ARG A 35 -15.30 16.78 15.43
N PRO A 36 -15.00 15.77 16.26
CA PRO A 36 -15.94 15.35 17.28
C PRO A 36 -15.98 16.47 18.34
N SER A 37 -17.11 17.17 18.42
CA SER A 37 -17.43 17.99 19.58
C SER A 37 -17.52 17.08 20.80
N THR A 38 -16.68 17.33 21.80
CA THR A 38 -16.87 16.87 23.18
C THR A 38 -18.23 17.35 23.69
N LEU A 39 -19.21 16.45 23.74
CA LEU A 39 -20.42 16.61 24.54
C LEU A 39 -20.56 15.40 25.46
N LEU A 40 -20.54 15.72 26.75
CA LEU A 40 -20.80 14.88 27.90
C LEU A 40 -22.10 14.08 27.73
N LEU A 41 -22.03 12.76 27.84
CA LEU A 41 -23.16 11.94 28.26
C LEU A 41 -22.70 10.87 29.25
N THR A 42 -22.90 11.24 30.51
CA THR A 42 -22.94 10.42 31.72
C THR A 42 -24.11 9.44 31.66
N ARG A 43 -23.84 8.12 31.71
CA ARG A 43 -24.58 7.06 32.46
C ARG A 43 -24.01 5.68 32.08
N ARG A 44 -23.26 5.04 33.00
CA ARG A 44 -23.69 3.89 33.86
C ARG A 44 -23.94 2.62 33.04
N PHE A 45 -23.34 1.44 33.23
CA PHE A 45 -22.35 0.77 34.11
C PHE A 45 -22.00 -0.54 33.33
N GLY A 46 -20.91 -1.27 33.55
CA GLY A 46 -19.99 -1.23 34.67
C GLY A 46 -18.78 -2.16 34.55
N GLN A 47 -17.94 -1.98 35.57
CA GLN A 47 -16.89 -2.85 36.11
C GLN A 47 -15.71 -3.22 35.22
N ALA A 48 -14.76 -2.29 35.24
CA ALA A 48 -13.33 -2.57 35.30
C ALA A 48 -13.00 -3.64 36.36
N TYR A 49 -12.13 -4.57 36.00
CA TYR A 49 -11.11 -5.11 36.90
C TYR A 49 -9.73 -4.79 36.30
N CYS A 50 -9.07 -3.85 36.96
CA CYS A 50 -7.66 -3.54 36.79
C CYS A 50 -6.88 -4.56 37.62
N PHE A 51 -6.06 -5.41 37.00
CA PHE A 51 -5.09 -6.21 37.74
C PHE A 51 -3.68 -5.72 37.46
N LYS A 52 -3.07 -5.21 38.53
CA LYS A 52 -1.71 -4.70 38.64
C LYS A 52 -0.67 -5.79 38.43
N ASP A 53 0.46 -5.35 37.90
CA ASP A 53 1.79 -5.96 37.93
C ASP A 53 2.07 -6.91 39.11
N ARG A 54 2.69 -8.04 38.79
CA ARG A 54 3.60 -8.74 39.71
C ARG A 54 4.78 -9.35 38.97
N ARG A 55 5.96 -8.80 39.22
CA ARG A 55 7.27 -9.45 39.02
C ARG A 55 7.48 -10.53 40.10
N SER A 56 7.98 -11.71 39.70
CA SER A 56 8.99 -12.52 40.43
C SER A 56 9.23 -13.84 39.66
N LEU A 57 10.43 -14.08 39.11
CA LEU A 57 11.53 -14.90 39.65
C LEU A 57 11.47 -16.40 39.27
N ARG A 58 12.66 -16.90 38.90
CA ARG A 58 12.99 -18.23 38.38
C ARG A 58 12.78 -19.36 39.41
N GLY A 59 12.42 -20.54 38.92
CA GLY A 59 12.55 -21.82 39.63
C GLY A 59 12.40 -23.00 38.66
N ILE A 60 13.42 -23.86 38.60
CA ILE A 60 13.52 -25.07 37.77
C ILE A 60 12.91 -26.26 38.53
N THR A 61 12.13 -27.16 37.88
CA THR A 61 12.17 -28.63 38.09
C THR A 61 11.27 -29.41 37.12
N LYS A 62 11.58 -30.71 36.94
CA LYS A 62 11.37 -31.57 35.77
C LYS A 62 10.01 -32.28 35.64
N SER A 63 9.65 -32.54 34.37
CA SER A 63 8.95 -33.68 33.73
C SER A 63 7.76 -34.39 34.41
N SER A 64 6.62 -34.41 33.71
CA SER A 64 5.71 -35.57 33.63
C SER A 64 5.01 -35.64 32.26
N LYS A 65 4.68 -36.87 31.85
CA LYS A 65 4.28 -37.30 30.49
C LYS A 65 2.82 -36.96 30.14
N LYS A 66 2.61 -36.72 28.84
CA LYS A 66 1.39 -36.82 27.99
C LYS A 66 0.04 -37.09 28.68
N VAL A 67 -0.91 -36.18 28.44
CA VAL A 67 -2.34 -36.50 28.24
C VAL A 67 -2.86 -35.73 27.02
N LYS A 68 -3.60 -36.44 26.17
CA LYS A 68 -4.25 -36.01 24.94
C LYS A 68 -5.73 -35.77 25.25
N GLY A 69 -6.30 -34.66 24.79
CA GLY A 69 -7.75 -34.49 24.64
C GLY A 69 -8.33 -33.16 25.13
N SER A 70 -8.99 -32.46 24.19
CA SER A 70 -10.12 -31.52 24.34
C SER A 70 -9.92 -30.18 25.06
N ASN A 71 -9.94 -29.05 24.34
CA ASN A 71 -11.15 -28.21 24.19
C ASN A 71 -10.83 -26.82 23.59
N ASP A 72 -11.80 -26.38 22.78
CA ASP A 72 -12.21 -25.01 22.43
C ASP A 72 -11.29 -24.06 21.65
N ASN A 73 -11.89 -23.53 20.57
CA ASN A 73 -11.44 -22.43 19.71
C ASN A 73 -11.28 -21.13 20.50
N ILE A 74 -10.30 -21.07 21.40
CA ILE A 74 -9.91 -19.80 22.02
C ILE A 74 -8.98 -19.10 21.03
N LEU A 75 -9.49 -18.06 20.37
CA LEU A 75 -8.69 -17.14 19.56
C LEU A 75 -7.52 -16.62 20.40
N SER A 76 -6.31 -16.64 19.85
CA SER A 76 -5.17 -16.04 20.53
C SER A 76 -5.29 -14.52 20.55
N ASP A 77 -4.65 -13.84 21.52
CA ASP A 77 -4.61 -12.37 21.57
C ASP A 77 -4.07 -11.75 20.26
N LYS A 78 -3.18 -12.47 19.57
CA LYS A 78 -2.68 -12.07 18.25
C LYS A 78 -3.79 -12.12 17.19
N ASP A 79 -4.57 -13.18 17.16
CA ASP A 79 -5.68 -13.33 16.20
C ASP A 79 -6.73 -12.23 16.38
N LEU A 80 -7.02 -11.86 17.64
CA LEU A 80 -7.92 -10.76 17.96
C LEU A 80 -7.42 -9.42 17.38
N SER A 81 -6.12 -9.14 17.48
CA SER A 81 -5.53 -7.92 16.90
C SER A 81 -5.69 -7.86 15.36
N HIS A 82 -5.56 -9.00 14.67
CA HIS A 82 -5.76 -9.08 13.22
C HIS A 82 -7.24 -8.91 12.85
N ILE A 83 -8.15 -9.48 13.64
CA ILE A 83 -9.59 -9.32 13.46
C ILE A 83 -10.02 -7.86 13.63
N MET A 84 -9.54 -7.18 14.67
CA MET A 84 -9.84 -5.75 14.89
C MET A 84 -9.34 -4.89 13.73
N TRP A 85 -8.13 -5.16 13.24
CA TRP A 85 -7.58 -4.48 12.06
C TRP A 85 -8.48 -4.64 10.82
N TRP A 86 -9.02 -5.84 10.58
CA TRP A 86 -9.96 -6.06 9.49
C TRP A 86 -11.30 -5.37 9.71
N GLN A 87 -11.80 -5.33 10.94
CA GLN A 87 -13.03 -4.60 11.28
C GLN A 87 -12.91 -3.12 10.94
N GLU A 88 -11.80 -2.48 11.32
CA GLU A 88 -11.52 -1.07 10.99
C GLU A 88 -11.53 -0.83 9.47
N ARG A 89 -10.93 -1.74 8.69
CA ARG A 89 -10.96 -1.63 7.22
C ARG A 89 -12.34 -1.87 6.63
N LEU A 90 -13.12 -2.81 7.15
CA LEU A 90 -14.48 -3.07 6.66
C LEU A 90 -15.43 -1.91 6.93
N GLN A 91 -15.19 -1.10 7.97
CA GLN A 91 -15.96 0.14 8.21
C GLN A 91 -15.77 1.19 7.11
N MET A 92 -14.67 1.12 6.35
CA MET A 92 -14.41 2.04 5.22
C MET A 92 -15.16 1.64 3.94
N CYS A 93 -15.72 0.43 3.88
CA CYS A 93 -16.44 -0.07 2.71
C CYS A 93 -17.76 0.69 2.52
N ARG A 94 -18.10 1.04 1.28
CA ARG A 94 -19.26 1.88 0.96
C ARG A 94 -20.25 1.20 0.02
N LYS A 95 -19.85 0.18 -0.75
CA LYS A 95 -20.78 -0.42 -1.71
C LYS A 95 -21.93 -1.15 -0.99
N PRO A 96 -23.19 -0.97 -1.42
CA PRO A 96 -24.34 -1.65 -0.79
C PRO A 96 -24.21 -3.17 -0.78
N SER A 97 -23.67 -3.74 -1.87
CA SER A 97 -23.39 -5.17 -1.97
C SER A 97 -22.42 -5.63 -0.87
N THR A 98 -21.32 -4.90 -0.67
CA THR A 98 -20.34 -5.20 0.39
C THR A 98 -20.96 -5.11 1.78
N LEU A 99 -21.73 -4.06 2.07
CA LEU A 99 -22.37 -3.90 3.38
C LEU A 99 -23.31 -5.07 3.71
N HIS A 100 -24.04 -5.58 2.71
CA HIS A 100 -24.83 -6.80 2.87
C HIS A 100 -23.99 -8.03 3.19
N LEU A 101 -22.79 -8.15 2.61
CA LEU A 101 -21.87 -9.25 2.94
C LEU A 101 -21.33 -9.12 4.36
N VAL A 102 -20.92 -7.90 4.76
CA VAL A 102 -20.33 -7.61 6.07
C VAL A 102 -21.28 -7.93 7.21
N ASN A 103 -22.57 -7.65 7.04
CA ASN A 103 -23.61 -7.98 8.05
C ASN A 103 -23.75 -9.48 8.34
N ARG A 104 -23.20 -10.35 7.47
CA ARG A 104 -23.23 -11.81 7.63
C ARG A 104 -21.95 -12.37 8.24
N LEU A 105 -20.97 -11.53 8.53
CA LEU A 105 -19.70 -11.96 9.12
C LEU A 105 -19.86 -12.21 10.62
N LYS A 106 -19.14 -13.23 11.11
CA LYS A 106 -18.91 -13.44 12.54
C LYS A 106 -17.42 -13.51 12.80
N TYR A 107 -16.94 -12.65 13.69
CA TYR A 107 -15.53 -12.50 14.03
C TYR A 107 -15.04 -13.55 15.05
N SER A 108 -15.50 -14.79 14.91
CA SER A 108 -15.07 -15.94 15.72
C SER A 108 -13.82 -16.63 15.18
N ASN A 109 -13.40 -16.28 13.96
CA ASN A 109 -12.24 -16.83 13.26
C ASN A 109 -11.64 -15.78 12.32
N LEU A 110 -10.41 -16.01 11.85
CA LEU A 110 -9.66 -15.08 10.99
C LEU A 110 -10.30 -14.82 9.62
N LEU A 111 -11.16 -15.72 9.13
CA LEU A 111 -11.91 -15.50 7.89
C LEU A 111 -13.18 -14.67 8.11
N GLY A 112 -13.61 -14.46 9.36
CA GLY A 112 -14.87 -13.81 9.70
C GLY A 112 -16.12 -14.61 9.31
N LEU A 113 -16.00 -15.93 9.16
CA LEU A 113 -17.10 -16.79 8.71
C LEU A 113 -18.06 -17.15 9.85
N ASP A 114 -19.37 -17.12 9.57
CA ASP A 114 -20.37 -17.74 10.43
C ASP A 114 -20.54 -19.22 10.08
N VAL A 115 -20.17 -20.09 11.02
CA VAL A 115 -20.24 -21.56 10.87
C VAL A 115 -21.68 -22.06 10.75
N ASN A 116 -22.66 -21.26 11.20
CA ASN A 116 -24.08 -21.61 11.16
C ASN A 116 -24.71 -21.36 9.78
N LEU A 117 -24.06 -20.59 8.90
CA LEU A 117 -24.55 -20.32 7.55
C LEU A 117 -24.27 -21.50 6.61
N LYS A 118 -25.05 -21.60 5.53
CA LYS A 118 -24.83 -22.60 4.47
C LYS A 118 -23.43 -22.44 3.89
N ASN A 119 -22.75 -23.56 3.72
CA ASN A 119 -21.36 -23.66 3.28
C ASN A 119 -20.33 -23.00 4.23
N GLY A 120 -20.68 -22.74 5.50
CA GLY A 120 -19.78 -22.17 6.51
C GLY A 120 -18.98 -23.18 7.34
N SER A 121 -19.06 -24.47 7.06
CA SER A 121 -18.43 -25.51 7.89
C SER A 121 -16.90 -25.41 7.90
N LEU A 122 -16.32 -25.26 9.09
CA LEU A 122 -14.88 -25.26 9.38
C LEU A 122 -14.39 -26.59 9.99
N LYS A 123 -15.02 -27.71 9.64
CA LYS A 123 -14.56 -29.03 10.08
C LYS A 123 -13.26 -29.41 9.36
N GLU A 124 -12.37 -30.10 10.07
CA GLU A 124 -11.13 -30.62 9.48
C GLU A 124 -11.45 -31.45 8.22
N GLY A 125 -10.71 -31.18 7.14
CA GLY A 125 -10.93 -31.78 5.82
C GLY A 125 -11.84 -30.99 4.86
N THR A 126 -12.51 -29.92 5.30
CA THR A 126 -13.24 -29.02 4.39
C THR A 126 -12.34 -27.97 3.73
N LEU A 127 -12.77 -27.41 2.59
CA LEU A 127 -12.03 -26.34 1.90
C LEU A 127 -11.90 -25.08 2.74
N ASN A 128 -12.96 -24.71 3.44
CA ASN A 128 -12.92 -23.53 4.31
C ASN A 128 -11.93 -23.73 5.45
N TRP A 129 -11.78 -24.96 5.97
CA TRP A 129 -10.79 -25.25 6.99
C TRP A 129 -9.36 -25.11 6.45
N GLU A 130 -9.07 -25.63 5.25
CA GLU A 130 -7.78 -25.41 4.57
C GLU A 130 -7.50 -23.93 4.33
N MET A 131 -8.49 -23.17 3.84
CA MET A 131 -8.37 -21.72 3.65
C MET A 131 -8.07 -21.00 4.97
N LEU A 132 -8.66 -21.43 6.08
CA LEU A 132 -8.35 -20.89 7.41
C LEU A 132 -6.90 -21.19 7.82
N GLN A 133 -6.37 -22.37 7.48
CA GLN A 133 -4.95 -22.72 7.73
C GLN A 133 -3.98 -21.87 6.89
N PHE A 134 -4.34 -21.50 5.66
CA PHE A 134 -3.53 -20.56 4.88
C PHE A 134 -3.65 -19.14 5.43
N LYS A 135 -4.86 -18.71 5.78
CA LYS A 135 -5.13 -17.38 6.36
C LYS A 135 -4.39 -17.15 7.66
N SER A 136 -4.22 -18.17 8.51
CA SER A 136 -3.49 -18.02 9.77
C SER A 136 -2.00 -17.73 9.58
N LYS A 137 -1.41 -18.10 8.43
CA LYS A 137 -0.01 -17.76 8.11
C LYS A 137 0.14 -16.29 7.71
N PHE A 138 -0.85 -15.75 7.00
CA PHE A 138 -0.85 -14.36 6.52
C PHE A 138 -2.18 -13.65 6.87
N PRO A 139 -2.44 -13.36 8.17
CA PRO A 139 -3.77 -12.93 8.61
C PRO A 139 -4.23 -11.59 8.04
N ARG A 140 -3.30 -10.70 7.66
CA ARG A 140 -3.59 -9.35 7.12
C ARG A 140 -3.64 -9.29 5.59
N GLU A 141 -3.41 -10.41 4.90
CA GLU A 141 -3.47 -10.47 3.44
C GLU A 141 -4.82 -11.03 2.97
N VAL A 142 -5.30 -10.56 1.82
CA VAL A 142 -6.49 -11.12 1.16
C VAL A 142 -6.11 -12.50 0.60
N LEU A 143 -6.84 -13.55 0.94
CA LEU A 143 -6.56 -14.90 0.45
C LEU A 143 -7.35 -15.19 -0.84
N LEU A 144 -6.64 -15.51 -1.93
CA LEU A 144 -7.23 -16.03 -3.17
C LEU A 144 -6.84 -17.49 -3.36
N CYS A 145 -7.83 -18.38 -3.32
CA CYS A 145 -7.63 -19.82 -3.42
C CYS A 145 -8.12 -20.36 -4.76
N ARG A 146 -7.26 -21.03 -5.52
CA ARG A 146 -7.63 -21.72 -6.76
C ARG A 146 -8.59 -22.87 -6.44
N VAL A 147 -9.71 -22.87 -7.14
CA VAL A 147 -10.74 -23.91 -7.15
C VAL A 147 -11.15 -24.15 -8.59
N GLY A 148 -10.51 -25.11 -9.26
CA GLY A 148 -10.70 -25.34 -10.71
C GLY A 148 -10.25 -24.14 -11.55
N ASP A 149 -11.18 -23.56 -12.31
CA ASP A 149 -10.94 -22.45 -13.24
C ASP A 149 -11.18 -21.07 -12.63
N PHE A 150 -11.35 -21.00 -11.31
CA PHE A 150 -11.60 -19.77 -10.56
C PHE A 150 -10.64 -19.62 -9.38
N TYR A 151 -10.31 -18.38 -9.04
CA TYR A 151 -9.79 -18.02 -7.72
C TYR A 151 -10.94 -17.51 -6.86
N GLU A 152 -11.13 -18.14 -5.71
CA GLU A 152 -12.24 -17.88 -4.79
C GLU A 152 -11.71 -17.37 -3.44
N ALA A 153 -12.45 -16.45 -2.84
CA ALA A 153 -12.29 -16.04 -1.45
C ALA A 153 -13.63 -16.11 -0.70
N ILE A 154 -13.55 -16.18 0.63
CA ILE A 154 -14.70 -16.33 1.51
C ILE A 154 -14.61 -15.36 2.70
N GLY A 155 -15.75 -15.06 3.31
CA GLY A 155 -15.81 -14.22 4.51
C GLY A 155 -15.32 -12.78 4.27
N ILE A 156 -14.41 -12.31 5.12
CA ILE A 156 -13.84 -10.95 5.05
C ILE A 156 -13.20 -10.69 3.68
N ASP A 157 -12.42 -11.65 3.18
CA ASP A 157 -11.68 -11.52 1.92
C ASP A 157 -12.62 -11.37 0.71
N ALA A 158 -13.77 -12.06 0.76
CA ALA A 158 -14.82 -11.88 -0.24
C ALA A 158 -15.42 -10.46 -0.23
N CYS A 159 -15.54 -9.83 0.94
CA CYS A 159 -16.04 -8.46 1.05
C CYS A 159 -15.07 -7.47 0.40
N ILE A 160 -13.76 -7.67 0.60
CA ILE A 160 -12.72 -6.83 0.00
C ILE A 160 -12.70 -6.98 -1.53
N LEU A 161 -12.87 -8.18 -2.07
CA LEU A 161 -12.98 -8.41 -3.52
C LEU A 161 -14.16 -7.64 -4.15
N VAL A 162 -15.33 -7.68 -3.51
CA VAL A 162 -16.52 -6.98 -4.01
C VAL A 162 -16.33 -5.46 -3.92
N GLU A 163 -15.74 -4.98 -2.82
CA GLU A 163 -15.51 -3.55 -2.61
C GLU A 163 -14.49 -2.98 -3.58
N TYR A 164 -13.30 -3.59 -3.70
CA TYR A 164 -12.15 -2.96 -4.35
C TYR A 164 -11.83 -3.52 -5.73
N ALA A 165 -12.08 -4.82 -5.99
CA ALA A 165 -11.94 -5.41 -7.32
C ALA A 165 -13.24 -5.40 -8.14
N GLY A 166 -14.35 -4.93 -7.55
CA GLY A 166 -15.62 -4.78 -8.27
C GLY A 166 -16.26 -6.10 -8.71
N LEU A 167 -15.87 -7.22 -8.09
CA LEU A 167 -16.41 -8.54 -8.39
C LEU A 167 -17.82 -8.71 -7.83
N ASN A 168 -18.57 -9.65 -8.41
CA ASN A 168 -19.90 -10.01 -7.91
C ASN A 168 -19.82 -11.14 -6.86
N PRO A 169 -20.62 -11.09 -5.78
CA PRO A 169 -20.66 -12.17 -4.81
C PRO A 169 -21.26 -13.44 -5.44
N PHE A 170 -20.60 -14.57 -5.21
CA PHE A 170 -21.08 -15.88 -5.64
C PHE A 170 -22.35 -16.25 -4.87
N GLY A 171 -23.37 -16.73 -5.60
CA GLY A 171 -24.68 -17.02 -5.01
C GLY A 171 -25.55 -15.79 -4.71
N GLY A 172 -25.09 -14.59 -5.07
CA GLY A 172 -25.82 -13.33 -4.89
C GLY A 172 -25.88 -12.86 -3.43
N LEU A 173 -26.87 -12.04 -3.11
CA LEU A 173 -27.08 -11.47 -1.76
C LEU A 173 -27.95 -12.36 -0.86
N ARG A 174 -27.92 -13.68 -1.07
CA ARG A 174 -28.71 -14.63 -0.26
C ARG A 174 -28.23 -14.60 1.20
N PRO A 175 -29.10 -14.32 2.19
CA PRO A 175 -28.68 -14.16 3.58
C PRO A 175 -28.18 -15.47 4.21
N GLU A 176 -28.70 -16.61 3.74
CA GLU A 176 -28.42 -17.94 4.29
C GLU A 176 -27.06 -18.54 3.94
N SER A 177 -26.32 -17.93 3.00
CA SER A 177 -25.01 -18.44 2.54
C SER A 177 -23.88 -17.53 2.98
N ILE A 178 -22.73 -18.12 3.25
CA ILE A 178 -21.52 -17.35 3.58
C ILE A 178 -21.15 -16.34 2.48
N PRO A 179 -20.50 -15.21 2.83
CA PRO A 179 -19.85 -14.36 1.85
C PRO A 179 -18.82 -15.13 1.05
N LYS A 180 -18.96 -15.08 -0.28
CA LYS A 180 -18.05 -15.70 -1.24
C LYS A 180 -17.98 -14.83 -2.49
N ALA A 181 -16.79 -14.65 -3.03
CA ALA A 181 -16.55 -13.93 -4.28
C ALA A 181 -15.31 -14.53 -4.96
N GLY A 182 -15.15 -14.29 -6.25
CA GLY A 182 -14.03 -14.83 -7.00
C GLY A 182 -13.97 -14.34 -8.44
N CYS A 183 -12.86 -14.63 -9.10
CA CYS A 183 -12.62 -14.28 -10.49
C CYS A 183 -12.17 -15.52 -11.28
N PRO A 184 -12.46 -15.60 -12.59
CA PRO A 184 -11.84 -16.61 -13.46
C PRO A 184 -10.32 -16.52 -13.43
N VAL A 185 -9.62 -17.63 -13.67
CA VAL A 185 -8.13 -17.66 -13.70
C VAL A 185 -7.56 -16.60 -14.65
N VAL A 186 -8.20 -16.39 -15.81
CA VAL A 186 -7.82 -15.37 -16.80
C VAL A 186 -7.87 -13.93 -16.27
N ASN A 187 -8.69 -13.67 -15.25
CA ASN A 187 -8.87 -12.35 -14.66
C ASN A 187 -8.08 -12.17 -13.35
N LEU A 188 -7.24 -13.14 -12.97
CA LEU A 188 -6.47 -13.04 -11.73
C LEU A 188 -5.64 -11.77 -11.71
N ARG A 189 -4.90 -11.47 -12.79
CA ARG A 189 -4.02 -10.31 -12.87
C ARG A 189 -4.76 -8.99 -12.62
N GLN A 190 -5.86 -8.76 -13.33
CA GLN A 190 -6.68 -7.56 -13.15
C GLN A 190 -7.18 -7.43 -11.69
N THR A 191 -7.59 -8.55 -11.10
CA THR A 191 -8.04 -8.60 -9.70
C THR A 191 -6.91 -8.25 -8.73
N LEU A 192 -5.70 -8.77 -8.95
CA LEU A 192 -4.52 -8.43 -8.16
C LEU A 192 -4.16 -6.94 -8.30
N ASP A 193 -4.19 -6.39 -9.51
CA ASP A 193 -3.91 -4.97 -9.76
C ASP A 193 -4.91 -4.06 -9.05
N ASP A 194 -6.20 -4.39 -9.06
CA ASP A 194 -7.22 -3.60 -8.38
C ASP A 194 -7.09 -3.66 -6.85
N LEU A 195 -6.74 -4.83 -6.29
CA LEU A 195 -6.51 -4.96 -4.84
C LEU A 195 -5.23 -4.23 -4.38
N THR A 196 -4.12 -4.44 -5.09
CA THR A 196 -2.82 -3.85 -4.75
C THR A 196 -2.81 -2.33 -4.90
N ARG A 197 -3.49 -1.79 -5.92
CA ARG A 197 -3.70 -0.34 -6.08
C ARG A 197 -4.46 0.29 -4.92
N ASN A 198 -5.33 -0.48 -4.25
CA ASN A 198 -6.05 -0.06 -3.05
C ASN A 198 -5.29 -0.38 -1.75
N GLY A 199 -4.01 -0.77 -1.84
CA GLY A 199 -3.15 -0.97 -0.67
C GLY A 199 -3.38 -2.30 0.06
N TYR A 200 -3.95 -3.31 -0.61
CA TYR A 200 -4.10 -4.65 -0.07
C TYR A 200 -2.99 -5.58 -0.59
N SER A 201 -2.40 -6.34 0.33
CA SER A 201 -1.57 -7.49 0.00
C SER A 201 -2.45 -8.73 -0.20
N VAL A 202 -2.07 -9.61 -1.13
CA VAL A 202 -2.85 -10.76 -1.54
C VAL A 202 -1.99 -12.02 -1.50
N CYS A 203 -2.43 -13.03 -0.78
CA CYS A 203 -1.83 -14.36 -0.72
C CYS A 203 -2.52 -15.26 -1.73
N ILE A 204 -1.76 -15.86 -2.65
CA ILE A 204 -2.31 -16.68 -3.74
C ILE A 204 -2.01 -18.14 -3.45
N VAL A 205 -3.07 -18.94 -3.41
CA VAL A 205 -3.01 -20.38 -3.18
C VAL A 205 -3.39 -21.10 -4.46
N GLU A 206 -2.48 -21.93 -4.95
CA GLU A 206 -2.67 -22.75 -6.15
C GLU A 206 -3.09 -24.18 -5.83
N GLU A 207 -3.76 -24.80 -6.81
CA GLU A 207 -3.97 -26.25 -6.82
C GLU A 207 -2.76 -26.93 -7.46
N VAL A 208 -2.27 -28.01 -6.84
CA VAL A 208 -1.26 -28.87 -7.49
C VAL A 208 -1.87 -29.46 -8.75
N GLN A 209 -1.28 -29.14 -9.90
CA GLN A 209 -1.67 -29.71 -11.18
C GLN A 209 -1.00 -31.07 -11.36
N GLY A 210 -1.80 -32.12 -11.56
CA GLY A 210 -1.31 -33.47 -11.75
C GLY A 210 -2.43 -34.52 -11.66
N PRO A 211 -2.17 -35.76 -12.12
CA PRO A 211 -3.13 -36.86 -12.04
C PRO A 211 -3.45 -37.14 -10.56
N THR A 212 -4.61 -36.64 -10.12
CA THR A 212 -5.16 -36.91 -8.79
C THR A 212 -6.15 -38.06 -8.94
N GLN A 213 -6.25 -38.93 -7.93
CA GLN A 213 -7.28 -39.97 -7.94
C GLN A 213 -8.66 -39.29 -8.06
N ALA A 214 -9.58 -39.86 -8.84
CA ALA A 214 -10.86 -39.24 -9.22
C ALA A 214 -11.82 -38.87 -8.06
N ARG A 215 -11.41 -39.09 -6.80
CA ARG A 215 -12.11 -38.74 -5.57
C ARG A 215 -11.22 -38.15 -4.47
N SER A 216 -9.92 -38.02 -4.70
CA SER A 216 -9.01 -37.39 -3.75
C SER A 216 -9.02 -35.88 -3.94
N ARG A 217 -9.05 -35.14 -2.84
CA ARG A 217 -8.99 -33.69 -2.87
C ARG A 217 -7.63 -33.24 -3.38
N LYS A 218 -7.62 -32.30 -4.33
CA LYS A 218 -6.37 -31.70 -4.81
C LYS A 218 -5.66 -30.99 -3.66
N SER A 219 -4.38 -31.29 -3.50
CA SER A 219 -3.49 -30.56 -2.60
C SER A 219 -3.32 -29.13 -3.10
N ARG A 220 -3.10 -28.22 -2.15
CA ARG A 220 -2.93 -26.79 -2.41
C ARG A 220 -1.66 -26.28 -1.74
N PHE A 221 -1.05 -25.27 -2.35
CA PHE A 221 0.16 -24.63 -1.83
C PHE A 221 0.10 -23.13 -2.12
N ILE A 222 0.82 -22.33 -1.33
CA ILE A 222 0.95 -20.90 -1.59
C ILE A 222 1.90 -20.74 -2.78
N SER A 223 1.39 -20.22 -3.89
CA SER A 223 2.20 -20.00 -5.10
C SER A 223 2.97 -18.67 -5.05
N GLY A 224 2.46 -17.69 -4.31
CA GLY A 224 3.11 -16.40 -4.15
C GLY A 224 2.24 -15.37 -3.47
N HIS A 225 2.80 -14.16 -3.36
CA HIS A 225 2.16 -13.01 -2.75
C HIS A 225 2.21 -11.83 -3.73
N ALA A 226 1.13 -11.06 -3.79
CA ALA A 226 1.08 -9.79 -4.50
C ALA A 226 0.95 -8.67 -3.48
N HIS A 227 1.88 -7.73 -3.49
CA HIS A 227 1.90 -6.59 -2.56
C HIS A 227 1.71 -5.29 -3.33
N PRO A 228 1.22 -4.20 -2.69
CA PRO A 228 1.19 -2.88 -3.33
C PRO A 228 2.55 -2.44 -3.90
N GLY A 229 3.65 -2.86 -3.26
CA GLY A 229 5.02 -2.59 -3.73
C GLY A 229 5.61 -3.64 -4.67
N SER A 230 4.90 -4.73 -4.94
CA SER A 230 5.28 -5.78 -5.89
C SER A 230 4.03 -6.60 -6.26
N PRO A 231 3.21 -6.13 -7.21
CA PRO A 231 2.00 -6.85 -7.61
C PRO A 231 2.29 -8.09 -8.46
N TYR A 232 3.57 -8.35 -8.75
CA TYR A 232 4.01 -9.45 -9.59
C TYR A 232 4.00 -10.78 -8.86
N VAL A 233 3.45 -11.78 -9.54
CA VAL A 233 3.50 -13.17 -9.14
C VAL A 233 4.12 -13.92 -10.30
N PHE A 234 5.25 -14.58 -10.04
CA PHE A 234 6.00 -15.34 -11.03
C PHE A 234 5.07 -16.34 -11.76
N GLY A 235 5.03 -16.29 -13.10
CA GLY A 235 4.20 -17.17 -13.92
C GLY A 235 2.89 -16.58 -14.48
N LEU A 236 2.50 -15.36 -14.10
CA LEU A 236 1.33 -14.63 -14.65
C LEU A 236 1.69 -13.59 -15.73
N VAL A 237 2.93 -13.61 -16.23
CA VAL A 237 3.44 -12.67 -17.23
C VAL A 237 3.24 -13.28 -18.62
N GLY A 238 2.27 -12.74 -19.37
CA GLY A 238 2.12 -13.00 -20.80
C GLY A 238 3.19 -12.26 -21.61
N ILE A 239 3.51 -12.79 -22.79
CA ILE A 239 4.68 -12.43 -23.61
C ILE A 239 4.48 -11.10 -24.38
N ASP A 240 3.23 -10.62 -24.57
CA ASP A 240 2.92 -9.59 -25.58
C ASP A 240 2.43 -8.23 -25.04
N HIS A 241 2.75 -7.86 -23.79
CA HIS A 241 2.34 -6.57 -23.23
C HIS A 241 3.52 -5.81 -22.64
N ASP A 242 3.74 -4.58 -23.11
CA ASP A 242 4.60 -3.60 -22.44
C ASP A 242 4.05 -3.39 -21.02
N LEU A 243 4.76 -3.94 -20.03
CA LEU A 243 4.31 -3.88 -18.65
C LEU A 243 4.70 -2.53 -18.07
N ASP A 244 3.69 -1.74 -17.68
CA ASP A 244 3.92 -0.63 -16.76
C ASP A 244 4.31 -1.21 -15.41
N PHE A 245 5.60 -1.12 -15.07
CA PHE A 245 6.08 -1.51 -13.75
C PHE A 245 5.65 -0.49 -12.71
N PRO A 246 4.82 -0.87 -11.73
CA PRO A 246 4.48 0.02 -10.64
C PRO A 246 5.74 0.32 -9.84
N GLU A 247 5.84 1.57 -9.39
CA GLU A 247 6.91 1.97 -8.48
C GLU A 247 6.94 1.01 -7.29
N PRO A 248 8.11 0.47 -6.92
CA PRO A 248 8.21 -0.32 -5.72
C PRO A 248 7.81 0.55 -4.54
N MET A 249 6.89 0.06 -3.70
CA MET A 249 6.35 0.79 -2.56
C MET A 249 7.07 0.33 -1.29
N PRO A 250 8.15 1.00 -0.87
CA PRO A 250 8.85 0.65 0.35
C PRO A 250 7.98 0.85 1.58
N VAL A 251 8.39 0.22 2.67
CA VAL A 251 8.06 0.68 4.02
C VAL A 251 9.00 1.84 4.35
N ILE A 252 8.42 2.97 4.76
CA ILE A 252 9.15 4.19 5.08
C ILE A 252 9.21 4.38 6.59
N GLY A 253 10.42 4.61 7.10
CA GLY A 253 10.63 5.11 8.45
C GLY A 253 11.18 6.53 8.42
N VAL A 254 10.67 7.39 9.29
CA VAL A 254 11.14 8.76 9.44
C VAL A 254 11.66 8.96 10.85
N SER A 255 12.86 9.52 10.96
CA SER A 255 13.50 9.84 12.23
C SER A 255 14.23 11.18 12.18
N ARG A 256 14.87 11.56 13.27
CA ARG A 256 15.61 12.81 13.42
C ARG A 256 17.00 12.50 13.97
N SER A 257 18.03 13.06 13.34
CA SER A 257 19.42 12.97 13.76
C SER A 257 19.97 14.36 14.11
N ALA A 258 21.23 14.42 14.55
CA ALA A 258 21.93 15.68 14.76
C ALA A 258 22.14 16.49 13.45
N LYS A 259 22.07 15.85 12.28
CA LYS A 259 22.27 16.51 10.98
C LYS A 259 20.96 17.04 10.38
N GLY A 260 19.80 16.64 10.91
CA GLY A 260 18.49 17.00 10.38
C GLY A 260 17.53 15.83 10.45
N TYR A 261 16.69 15.68 9.42
CA TYR A 261 15.76 14.57 9.29
C TYR A 261 16.40 13.38 8.57
N CYS A 262 15.94 12.18 8.90
CA CYS A 262 16.32 10.96 8.20
C CYS A 262 15.09 10.29 7.60
N ILE A 263 15.26 9.68 6.43
CA ILE A 263 14.28 8.77 5.84
C ILE A 263 14.95 7.42 5.56
N ILE A 264 14.29 6.36 6.02
CA ILE A 264 14.70 4.98 5.80
C ILE A 264 13.67 4.36 4.86
N SER A 265 14.11 3.81 3.74
CA SER A 265 13.25 3.11 2.78
C SER A 265 13.63 1.64 2.76
N ILE A 266 12.68 0.76 3.08
CA ILE A 266 12.88 -0.69 3.06
C ILE A 266 12.02 -1.31 1.97
N LEU A 267 12.68 -2.01 1.05
CA LEU A 267 12.05 -2.83 0.02
C LEU A 267 12.10 -4.28 0.45
N GLU A 268 10.94 -4.80 0.83
CA GLU A 268 10.79 -6.19 1.29
C GLU A 268 11.14 -7.19 0.19
N THR A 269 10.74 -6.95 -1.05
CA THR A 269 10.93 -7.89 -2.17
C THR A 269 12.39 -8.03 -2.58
N MET A 270 13.13 -6.92 -2.59
CA MET A 270 14.54 -6.91 -2.92
C MET A 270 15.42 -7.28 -1.71
N LYS A 271 14.83 -7.38 -0.51
CA LYS A 271 15.54 -7.49 0.77
C LYS A 271 16.63 -6.41 0.87
N THR A 272 16.28 -5.17 0.55
CA THR A 272 17.20 -4.03 0.60
C THR A 272 16.65 -2.90 1.45
N TYR A 273 17.54 -2.10 2.04
CA TYR A 273 17.17 -0.83 2.67
C TYR A 273 18.15 0.27 2.31
N SER A 274 17.66 1.51 2.29
CA SER A 274 18.47 2.73 2.14
C SER A 274 18.15 3.72 3.24
N LEU A 275 19.17 4.40 3.75
CA LEU A 275 19.07 5.47 4.73
C LEU A 275 19.57 6.78 4.12
N GLU A 276 18.72 7.80 4.09
CA GLU A 276 19.15 9.16 3.77
C GLU A 276 19.10 10.01 5.05
N ASP A 277 20.18 10.71 5.36
CA ASP A 277 20.35 11.50 6.58
C ASP A 277 20.74 12.95 6.24
N GLY A 278 20.49 13.88 7.15
CA GLY A 278 20.78 15.30 6.97
C GLY A 278 19.79 16.01 6.04
N LEU A 279 18.56 15.49 5.92
CA LEU A 279 17.51 16.11 5.12
C LEU A 279 16.93 17.33 5.83
N THR A 280 16.63 18.37 5.06
CA THR A 280 15.77 19.46 5.52
C THR A 280 14.32 18.97 5.58
N GLU A 281 13.49 19.68 6.35
CA GLU A 281 12.06 19.38 6.44
C GLU A 281 11.38 19.37 5.07
N ASP A 282 11.66 20.39 4.24
CA ASP A 282 11.13 20.51 2.87
C ASP A 282 11.57 19.34 1.96
N ALA A 283 12.84 18.92 2.04
CA ALA A 283 13.35 17.81 1.25
C ALA A 283 12.68 16.48 1.63
N LEU A 284 12.45 16.26 2.93
CA LEU A 284 11.75 15.08 3.41
C LEU A 284 10.27 15.06 2.96
N VAL A 285 9.57 16.19 3.09
CA VAL A 285 8.17 16.32 2.62
C VAL A 285 8.09 16.10 1.11
N THR A 286 9.03 16.64 0.34
CA THR A 286 9.12 16.41 -1.11
C THR A 286 9.19 14.92 -1.40
N LYS A 287 10.08 14.19 -0.74
CA LYS A 287 10.22 12.73 -0.91
C LYS A 287 8.94 11.97 -0.54
N LEU A 288 8.27 12.33 0.55
CA LEU A 288 7.00 11.69 0.94
C LEU A 288 5.85 11.96 -0.04
N ARG A 289 5.90 13.09 -0.77
CA ARG A 289 4.92 13.42 -1.81
C ARG A 289 5.23 12.75 -3.14
N THR A 290 6.50 12.62 -3.49
CA THR A 290 6.93 12.08 -4.79
C THR A 290 7.05 10.56 -4.81
N SER A 291 7.21 9.93 -3.64
CA SER A 291 7.37 8.48 -3.52
C SER A 291 6.08 7.80 -3.05
N ARG A 292 5.73 6.68 -3.69
CA ARG A 292 4.72 5.76 -3.16
C ARG A 292 5.32 4.90 -2.06
N TYR A 293 4.56 4.60 -1.02
CA TYR A 293 5.00 3.71 0.06
C TYR A 293 3.84 2.96 0.69
N HIS A 294 4.13 1.81 1.28
CA HIS A 294 3.11 0.91 1.84
C HIS A 294 2.74 1.28 3.28
N HIS A 295 3.75 1.45 4.13
CA HIS A 295 3.58 1.82 5.54
C HIS A 295 4.51 2.98 5.90
N LEU A 296 4.03 3.83 6.80
CA LEU A 296 4.80 4.94 7.38
C LEU A 296 5.00 4.69 8.87
N PHE A 297 6.26 4.70 9.28
CA PHE A 297 6.66 4.61 10.68
C PHE A 297 7.36 5.89 11.11
N LEU A 298 6.98 6.41 12.26
CA LEU A 298 7.54 7.62 12.84
C LEU A 298 8.32 7.28 14.11
N HIS A 299 9.59 7.66 14.13
CA HIS A 299 10.44 7.42 15.29
C HIS A 299 10.23 8.48 16.36
N THR A 300 10.26 8.09 17.64
CA THR A 300 10.02 9.02 18.77
C THR A 300 11.03 10.15 18.89
N SER A 301 12.20 10.05 18.24
CA SER A 301 13.15 11.17 18.08
C SER A 301 12.52 12.40 17.41
N LEU A 302 11.41 12.25 16.66
CA LEU A 302 10.68 13.39 16.11
C LEU A 302 10.01 14.20 17.22
N ARG A 303 9.50 13.54 18.27
CA ARG A 303 8.81 14.18 19.40
C ARG A 303 9.77 14.78 20.43
N GLN A 304 10.95 14.18 20.57
CA GLN A 304 11.94 14.50 21.59
C GLN A 304 13.12 15.22 20.94
N ASN A 305 13.13 16.55 20.99
CA ASN A 305 14.35 17.30 20.68
C ASN A 305 15.20 17.42 21.95
N THR A 306 16.53 17.33 21.83
CA THR A 306 17.49 17.43 22.94
C THR A 306 17.39 18.74 23.73
N SER A 307 16.83 19.78 23.11
CA SER A 307 16.59 21.11 23.66
C SER A 307 15.22 21.28 24.34
N GLY A 308 14.27 20.35 24.20
CA GLY A 308 12.94 20.41 24.82
C GLY A 308 12.02 21.55 24.33
N THR A 309 12.44 22.36 23.36
CA THR A 309 11.73 23.58 22.92
C THR A 309 10.81 23.37 21.73
N SER A 310 11.07 22.36 20.88
CA SER A 310 10.24 22.06 19.70
C SER A 310 9.35 20.86 19.97
N ARG A 311 8.03 21.09 20.07
CA ARG A 311 7.04 20.01 19.97
C ARG A 311 6.78 19.76 18.50
N TRP A 312 7.06 18.55 18.01
CA TRP A 312 6.59 18.15 16.68
C TRP A 312 5.07 18.20 16.67
N GLY A 313 4.51 19.08 15.85
CA GLY A 313 3.09 19.45 15.88
C GLY A 313 2.76 20.50 14.82
N GLU A 314 1.52 21.00 14.84
CA GLU A 314 0.97 21.89 13.80
C GLU A 314 1.71 23.24 13.67
N TYR A 315 2.32 23.71 14.76
CA TYR A 315 3.02 25.00 14.80
C TYR A 315 4.47 24.81 15.25
N GLY A 316 5.41 25.33 14.46
CA GLY A 316 6.84 25.34 14.78
C GLY A 316 7.68 24.44 13.87
N GLU A 317 8.87 24.08 14.35
CA GLU A 317 9.82 23.23 13.62
C GLU A 317 9.25 21.82 13.42
N GLY A 318 9.20 21.36 12.15
CA GLY A 318 8.57 20.09 11.82
C GLY A 318 7.07 20.16 11.51
N GLY A 319 6.48 21.36 11.45
CA GLY A 319 5.05 21.56 11.14
C GLY A 319 4.64 21.19 9.73
N LEU A 320 5.49 21.39 8.72
CA LEU A 320 5.23 20.94 7.35
C LEU A 320 5.24 19.41 7.29
N LEU A 321 6.21 18.78 7.94
CA LEU A 321 6.29 17.32 8.03
C LEU A 321 5.11 16.75 8.82
N TRP A 322 4.72 17.39 9.92
CA TRP A 322 3.54 17.02 10.69
C TRP A 322 2.27 17.05 9.84
N GLY A 323 2.06 18.14 9.09
CA GLY A 323 0.93 18.29 8.17
C GLY A 323 0.89 17.22 7.08
N GLU A 324 2.06 16.80 6.57
CA GLU A 324 2.15 15.73 5.57
C GLU A 324 1.85 14.34 6.18
N CYS A 325 2.38 14.06 7.36
CA CYS A 325 2.23 12.77 8.02
C CYS A 325 0.83 12.57 8.62
N ILE A 326 0.21 13.60 9.22
CA ILE A 326 -1.10 13.48 9.89
C ILE A 326 -2.25 13.15 8.94
N ALA A 327 -2.10 13.50 7.66
CA ALA A 327 -3.05 13.14 6.62
C ALA A 327 -3.03 11.63 6.29
N ARG A 328 -2.06 10.87 6.82
CA ARG A 328 -1.80 9.47 6.48
C ARG A 328 -1.78 8.61 7.74
N HIS A 329 -2.04 7.32 7.58
CA HIS A 329 -1.87 6.37 8.68
C HIS A 329 -0.38 6.14 8.95
N PHE A 330 0.03 6.27 10.21
CA PHE A 330 1.38 5.97 10.65
C PHE A 330 1.40 5.28 12.02
N GLU A 331 2.49 4.57 12.29
CA GLU A 331 2.74 3.92 13.57
C GLU A 331 4.01 4.49 14.22
N TRP A 332 4.03 4.55 15.56
CA TRP A 332 5.21 4.99 16.30
C TRP A 332 6.12 3.83 16.65
N PHE A 333 7.43 4.08 16.66
CA PHE A 333 8.43 3.12 17.12
C PHE A 333 9.58 3.82 17.87
N GLU A 334 10.30 3.04 18.68
CA GLU A 334 11.38 3.49 19.56
C GLU A 334 12.59 2.56 19.40
N GLY A 335 13.80 3.08 19.64
CA GLY A 335 15.05 2.32 19.63
C GLY A 335 15.99 2.79 18.52
N ASP A 336 16.80 1.88 17.96
CA ASP A 336 17.61 2.23 16.79
C ASP A 336 16.71 2.34 15.54
N PRO A 337 16.70 3.48 14.83
CA PRO A 337 15.77 3.71 13.72
C PRO A 337 15.82 2.66 12.61
N VAL A 338 16.99 2.10 12.31
CA VAL A 338 17.17 1.14 11.21
C VAL A 338 16.82 -0.26 11.68
N ILE A 339 17.38 -0.71 12.80
CA ILE A 339 17.18 -2.05 13.33
C ILE A 339 15.71 -2.29 13.67
N GLU A 340 15.09 -1.34 14.38
CA GLU A 340 13.70 -1.49 14.82
C GLU A 340 12.71 -1.43 13.66
N LEU A 341 12.99 -0.60 12.66
CA LEU A 341 12.16 -0.56 11.46
C LEU A 341 12.29 -1.87 10.66
N LEU A 342 13.48 -2.47 10.57
CA LEU A 342 13.66 -3.78 9.95
C LEU A 342 12.90 -4.87 10.70
N LEU A 343 12.88 -4.83 12.03
CA LEU A 343 12.07 -5.74 12.85
C LEU A 343 10.56 -5.55 12.59
N LYS A 344 10.10 -4.29 12.47
CA LYS A 344 8.71 -3.97 12.12
C LYS A 344 8.33 -4.48 10.73
N VAL A 345 9.22 -4.37 9.76
CA VAL A 345 9.02 -4.95 8.42
C VAL A 345 8.94 -6.47 8.51
N LYS A 346 9.82 -7.13 9.27
CA LYS A 346 9.74 -8.58 9.47
C LYS A 346 8.42 -9.02 10.10
N GLU A 347 7.95 -8.29 11.11
CA GLU A 347 6.64 -8.51 11.74
C GLU A 347 5.49 -8.31 10.74
N LEU A 348 5.51 -7.21 9.98
CA LEU A 348 4.48 -6.87 9.00
C LEU A 348 4.29 -7.94 7.92
N TYR A 349 5.41 -8.47 7.41
CA TYR A 349 5.42 -9.42 6.30
C TYR A 349 5.62 -10.89 6.76
N GLY A 350 5.60 -11.15 8.07
CA GLY A 350 5.76 -12.51 8.61
C GLY A 350 7.10 -13.17 8.29
N LEU A 351 8.17 -12.39 8.16
CA LEU A 351 9.51 -12.87 7.84
C LEU A 351 10.19 -13.45 9.08
N GLU A 352 11.00 -14.49 8.88
CA GLU A 352 11.85 -15.05 9.92
C GLU A 352 12.90 -14.03 10.39
N ASN A 353 13.27 -14.11 11.68
CA ASN A 353 14.23 -13.18 12.27
C ASN A 353 15.62 -13.24 11.62
N GLU A 354 15.97 -14.37 11.02
CA GLU A 354 17.27 -14.58 10.33
C GLU A 354 17.36 -13.86 8.98
N VAL A 355 16.23 -13.42 8.39
CA VAL A 355 16.22 -12.74 7.10
C VAL A 355 17.01 -11.42 7.19
N THR A 356 18.05 -11.28 6.38
CA THR A 356 18.88 -10.07 6.34
C THR A 356 18.47 -9.15 5.20
N PHE A 357 18.58 -7.83 5.43
CA PHE A 357 18.38 -6.83 4.41
C PHE A 357 19.72 -6.19 4.04
N ARG A 358 20.01 -6.09 2.74
CA ARG A 358 21.23 -5.47 2.22
C ARG A 358 21.11 -3.96 2.23
N ASN A 359 22.12 -3.27 2.78
CA ASN A 359 22.23 -1.83 2.71
C ASN A 359 22.59 -1.39 1.28
N VAL A 360 21.75 -0.56 0.67
CA VAL A 360 21.97 0.03 -0.67
C VAL A 360 22.07 1.57 -0.61
N THR A 361 22.37 2.11 0.56
CA THR A 361 22.58 3.55 0.75
C THR A 361 23.73 4.04 -0.11
N VAL A 362 23.47 5.06 -0.93
CA VAL A 362 24.48 5.72 -1.77
C VAL A 362 25.03 6.93 -0.99
N SER A 363 26.35 7.10 -0.97
CA SER A 363 26.97 8.24 -0.28
C SER A 363 26.63 9.56 -0.98
N TYR A 364 26.58 10.64 -0.21
CA TYR A 364 26.26 12.00 -0.70
C TYR A 364 27.49 12.81 -1.12
N GLU A 365 28.66 12.19 -1.19
CA GLU A 365 29.89 12.92 -1.50
C GLU A 365 29.81 13.50 -2.93
N ASN A 366 30.04 14.81 -3.05
CA ASN A 366 30.05 15.54 -4.33
C ASN A 366 28.74 15.51 -5.14
N ARG A 367 27.61 15.18 -4.51
CA ARG A 367 26.29 15.22 -5.14
C ARG A 367 25.67 16.63 -5.03
N PRO A 368 25.02 17.15 -6.09
CA PRO A 368 24.22 18.36 -5.95
C PRO A 368 23.04 18.16 -4.99
N ARG A 369 22.57 19.23 -4.36
CA ARG A 369 21.44 19.15 -3.43
C ARG A 369 20.15 18.79 -4.19
N PRO A 370 19.25 17.99 -3.60
CA PRO A 370 17.92 17.75 -4.17
C PRO A 370 17.14 19.05 -4.39
N LEU A 371 16.22 19.03 -5.35
CA LEU A 371 15.36 20.18 -5.62
C LEU A 371 14.38 20.41 -4.47
N HIS A 372 14.18 21.69 -4.14
CA HIS A 372 13.12 22.12 -3.23
C HIS A 372 11.74 21.83 -3.82
N LEU A 373 10.75 21.59 -2.95
CA LEU A 373 9.38 21.28 -3.37
C LEU A 373 8.82 22.35 -4.30
N GLY A 374 9.01 23.63 -3.93
CA GLY A 374 8.54 24.77 -4.70
C GLY A 374 9.15 24.82 -6.09
N THR A 375 10.47 24.63 -6.19
CA THR A 375 11.18 24.61 -7.48
C THR A 375 10.73 23.42 -8.32
N ALA A 376 10.69 22.21 -7.77
CA ALA A 376 10.28 21.00 -8.47
C ALA A 376 8.84 21.09 -9.02
N THR A 377 7.97 21.76 -8.27
CA THR A 377 6.59 22.06 -8.67
C THR A 377 6.55 23.10 -9.80
N GLN A 378 7.23 24.24 -9.63
CA GLN A 378 7.21 25.35 -10.58
C GLN A 378 7.82 25.00 -11.94
N ILE A 379 8.86 24.17 -11.97
CA ILE A 379 9.47 23.73 -13.23
C ILE A 379 8.68 22.58 -13.88
N GLY A 380 7.61 22.08 -13.24
CA GLY A 380 6.80 20.99 -13.79
C GLY A 380 7.44 19.60 -13.71
N ALA A 381 8.46 19.41 -12.87
CA ALA A 381 9.04 18.09 -12.58
C ALA A 381 8.08 17.24 -11.74
N ILE A 382 7.33 17.88 -10.83
CA ILE A 382 6.20 17.29 -10.10
C ILE A 382 4.90 17.70 -10.79
N PRO A 383 4.07 16.75 -11.26
CA PRO A 383 2.78 17.05 -11.87
C PRO A 383 1.89 17.86 -10.92
N THR A 384 1.54 19.08 -11.32
CA THR A 384 0.75 20.01 -10.52
C THR A 384 -0.29 20.68 -11.39
N GLU A 385 -1.50 20.84 -10.89
CA GLU A 385 -2.61 21.47 -11.63
C GLU A 385 -2.24 22.91 -12.02
N GLY A 386 -2.50 23.28 -13.28
CA GLY A 386 -2.17 24.60 -13.82
C GLY A 386 -0.71 24.82 -14.22
N ILE A 387 0.20 23.86 -13.94
CA ILE A 387 1.62 23.94 -14.33
C ILE A 387 1.90 22.95 -15.47
N PRO A 388 2.51 23.38 -16.60
CA PRO A 388 2.93 22.46 -17.65
C PRO A 388 3.91 21.40 -17.14
N CYS A 389 3.69 20.15 -17.51
CA CYS A 389 4.57 19.05 -17.09
C CYS A 389 5.82 18.99 -17.95
N LEU A 390 7.00 19.23 -17.35
CA LEU A 390 8.29 19.19 -18.02
C LEU A 390 8.59 17.82 -18.62
N LEU A 391 8.23 16.75 -17.91
CA LEU A 391 8.47 15.37 -18.38
C LEU A 391 7.71 15.06 -19.69
N LYS A 392 6.52 15.63 -19.87
CA LYS A 392 5.75 15.50 -21.13
C LYS A 392 6.36 16.27 -22.30
N VAL A 393 7.23 17.24 -22.02
CA VAL A 393 7.95 18.01 -23.04
C VAL A 393 9.29 17.34 -23.37
N LEU A 394 9.97 16.79 -22.36
CA LEU A 394 11.28 16.14 -22.53
C LEU A 394 11.18 14.76 -23.18
N LEU A 395 10.09 14.04 -22.97
CA LEU A 395 9.92 12.66 -23.41
C LEU A 395 8.86 12.55 -24.52
N PRO A 396 9.01 11.58 -25.44
CA PRO A 396 8.00 11.29 -26.46
C PRO A 396 6.62 11.02 -25.84
N SER A 397 5.54 11.35 -26.56
CA SER A 397 4.16 11.18 -26.07
C SER A 397 3.75 9.73 -25.81
N ASN A 398 4.45 8.77 -26.42
CA ASN A 398 4.27 7.33 -26.21
C ASN A 398 5.14 6.78 -25.07
N CYS A 399 5.98 7.61 -24.44
CA CYS A 399 6.76 7.19 -23.28
C CYS A 399 5.84 7.14 -22.06
N SER A 400 5.70 5.97 -21.43
CA SER A 400 5.00 5.77 -20.15
C SER A 400 5.86 4.97 -19.18
N GLY A 401 5.45 4.88 -17.91
CA GLY A 401 6.10 4.01 -16.94
C GLY A 401 7.52 4.43 -16.53
N LEU A 402 8.42 3.45 -16.42
CA LEU A 402 9.74 3.58 -15.79
C LEU A 402 10.64 4.70 -16.33
N PRO A 403 10.74 4.96 -17.65
CA PRO A 403 11.63 6.01 -18.15
C PRO A 403 11.23 7.41 -17.67
N ILE A 404 9.92 7.71 -17.58
CA ILE A 404 9.43 8.97 -17.00
C ILE A 404 9.89 9.09 -15.56
N LEU A 405 9.74 8.00 -14.78
CA LEU A 405 10.05 7.96 -13.37
C LEU A 405 11.56 8.13 -13.13
N TYR A 406 12.38 7.46 -13.95
CA TYR A 406 13.83 7.56 -13.89
C TYR A 406 14.31 8.99 -14.18
N VAL A 407 13.81 9.62 -15.25
CA VAL A 407 14.17 11.01 -15.57
C VAL A 407 13.68 11.97 -14.50
N ARG A 408 12.47 11.76 -13.96
CA ARG A 408 11.96 12.55 -12.83
C ARG A 408 12.87 12.43 -11.61
N ASP A 409 13.29 11.23 -11.24
CA ASP A 409 14.16 11.03 -10.09
C ASP A 409 15.54 11.67 -10.28
N LEU A 410 16.11 11.58 -11.48
CA LEU A 410 17.36 12.29 -11.81
C LEU A 410 17.21 13.82 -11.69
N LEU A 411 16.06 14.39 -12.04
CA LEU A 411 15.81 15.83 -11.89
C LEU A 411 15.64 16.23 -10.42
N LEU A 412 14.88 15.45 -9.65
CA LEU A 412 14.61 15.73 -8.24
C LEU A 412 15.85 15.49 -7.36
N ASN A 413 16.60 14.44 -7.68
CA ASN A 413 17.75 13.95 -6.93
C ASN A 413 18.94 13.80 -7.91
N PRO A 414 19.55 14.90 -8.39
CA PRO A 414 20.64 14.84 -9.34
C PRO A 414 21.84 14.05 -8.78
N PRO A 415 22.44 13.10 -9.53
CA PRO A 415 23.60 12.36 -9.06
C PRO A 415 24.87 13.24 -9.12
N ALA A 416 26.00 12.71 -8.62
CA ALA A 416 27.29 13.37 -8.76
C ALA A 416 27.63 13.63 -10.26
N TYR A 417 28.42 14.67 -10.51
CA TYR A 417 28.71 15.13 -11.88
C TYR A 417 29.27 14.02 -12.78
N GLU A 418 30.19 13.20 -12.27
CA GLU A 418 30.80 12.10 -13.02
C GLU A 418 29.77 11.04 -13.45
N ILE A 419 28.84 10.71 -12.54
CA ILE A 419 27.74 9.77 -12.82
C ILE A 419 26.79 10.38 -13.85
N ALA A 420 26.41 11.65 -13.69
CA ALA A 420 25.54 12.35 -14.64
C ALA A 420 26.17 12.40 -16.05
N SER A 421 27.47 12.70 -16.13
CA SER A 421 28.23 12.72 -17.38
C SER A 421 28.27 11.34 -18.04
N THR A 422 28.49 10.28 -17.24
CA THR A 422 28.50 8.90 -17.72
C THR A 422 27.13 8.48 -18.26
N ILE A 423 26.04 8.78 -17.54
CA ILE A 423 24.67 8.52 -18.00
C ILE A 423 24.44 9.21 -19.36
N GLN A 424 24.82 10.49 -19.49
CA GLN A 424 24.70 11.22 -20.76
C GLN A 424 25.52 10.58 -21.89
N ALA A 425 26.75 10.15 -21.61
CA ALA A 425 27.60 9.47 -22.60
C ALA A 425 26.99 8.15 -23.07
N ILE A 426 26.44 7.35 -22.15
CA ILE A 426 25.74 6.10 -22.46
C ILE A 426 24.52 6.39 -23.33
N CYS A 427 23.66 7.36 -22.97
CA CYS A 427 22.50 7.72 -23.78
C CYS A 427 22.88 8.14 -25.21
N LYS A 428 23.98 8.89 -25.37
CA LYS A 428 24.51 9.30 -26.69
C LYS A 428 25.07 8.13 -27.51
N LEU A 429 25.60 7.11 -26.85
CA LEU A 429 26.06 5.89 -27.51
C LEU A 429 24.85 5.05 -27.93
N MET A 430 23.90 4.85 -27.01
CA MET A 430 22.66 4.09 -27.26
C MET A 430 21.83 4.69 -28.40
N SER A 431 21.79 6.02 -28.55
CA SER A 431 21.08 6.66 -29.67
C SER A 431 21.69 6.40 -31.05
N LYS A 432 22.92 5.88 -31.11
CA LYS A 432 23.62 5.51 -32.34
C LYS A 432 23.61 4.00 -32.60
N VAL A 433 23.07 3.19 -31.70
CA VAL A 433 23.00 1.74 -31.85
C VAL A 433 21.93 1.41 -32.90
N THR A 434 22.34 0.70 -33.96
CA THR A 434 21.48 0.28 -35.07
C THR A 434 21.13 -1.21 -35.02
N CYS A 435 21.80 -1.99 -34.16
CA CYS A 435 21.49 -3.39 -33.95
C CYS A 435 20.37 -3.54 -32.90
N SER A 436 19.66 -4.67 -32.97
CA SER A 436 18.75 -5.07 -31.91
C SER A 436 19.51 -5.22 -30.60
N ILE A 437 19.05 -4.53 -29.56
CA ILE A 437 19.55 -4.74 -28.20
C ILE A 437 19.17 -6.18 -27.81
N PRO A 438 20.12 -7.01 -27.35
CA PRO A 438 19.80 -8.37 -26.93
C PRO A 438 18.76 -8.34 -25.82
N GLU A 439 17.84 -9.31 -25.84
CA GLU A 439 16.89 -9.48 -24.75
C GLU A 439 17.66 -9.73 -23.46
N PHE A 440 17.58 -8.78 -22.54
CA PHE A 440 18.05 -8.99 -21.18
C PHE A 440 17.06 -9.92 -20.49
N THR A 441 17.39 -11.21 -20.41
CA THR A 441 16.72 -12.13 -19.50
C THR A 441 17.11 -11.75 -18.08
N CYS A 442 16.33 -10.89 -17.45
CA CYS A 442 16.46 -10.52 -16.04
C CYS A 442 15.98 -11.64 -15.12
#